data_AF-A0A6I4XK32-F1
#
_entry.id   AF-A0A6I4XK32-F1
#
_cell.length_a   1.000
_cell.length_b   1.000
_cell.length_c   1.000
_cell.angle_alpha   90.00
_cell.angle_beta   90.00
_cell.angle_gamma   90.00
#
_symmetry.space_group_name_H-M   'P 1'
#
loop_
_entity.id
_entity.type
_entity.pdbx_description
1 polymer ?
#
loop_
_entity_poly.entity_id
_entity_poly.type
_entity_poly.pdbx_seq_one_letter_code
_entity_poly.pdbx_strand_id
1 'polypeptide(L)'
;MDKQQVKKIELGTFIGLTMALCATVRSIPTLAAVGWTLISYTIFAVLFFAGPIALISGELSTMLPQEGGPQLWVKTALGSKWG
;
A
#
# COMPACT_ATOMS: atom_id res chain seq x y z
N MET A 1 22.13 13.51 17.27
CA MET A 1 21.57 13.32 15.92
C MET A 1 21.95 11.93 15.46
N ASP A 2 21.15 10.94 15.85
CA ASP A 2 21.41 9.53 15.56
C ASP A 2 21.19 9.30 14.06
N LYS A 3 22.27 8.98 13.34
CA LYS A 3 22.20 8.58 11.94
C LYS A 3 21.49 7.22 11.90
N GLN A 4 20.17 7.25 11.69
CA GLN A 4 19.38 6.08 11.33
C GLN A 4 20.10 5.34 10.18
N GLN A 5 20.70 4.21 10.53
CA GLN A 5 21.32 3.28 9.60
C GLN A 5 20.21 2.79 8.66
N VAL A 6 20.26 3.22 7.40
CA VAL A 6 19.33 2.75 6.36
C VAL A 6 19.64 1.27 6.13
N LYS A 7 18.94 0.40 6.84
CA LYS A 7 19.04 -1.05 6.68
C LYS A 7 18.50 -1.36 5.29
N LYS A 8 19.39 -1.68 4.35
CA LYS A 8 19.01 -2.06 2.98
C LYS A 8 18.13 -3.30 3.05
N ILE A 9 16.85 -3.11 2.81
CA ILE A 9 15.89 -4.20 2.70
C ILE A 9 15.99 -4.71 1.27
N GLU A 10 16.22 -6.01 1.09
CA GLU A 10 16.12 -6.63 -0.24
C GLU A 10 14.67 -6.59 -0.73
N LEU A 11 14.50 -6.47 -2.05
CA LEU A 11 13.18 -6.40 -2.69
C LEU A 11 12.28 -7.57 -2.29
N GLY A 12 12.83 -8.78 -2.19
CA GLY A 12 12.09 -9.96 -1.76
C GLY A 12 11.52 -9.84 -0.35
N THR A 13 12.30 -9.30 0.58
CA THR A 13 11.86 -9.06 1.97
C THR A 13 10.76 -7.99 2.03
N PHE A 14 10.88 -6.93 1.24
CA PHE A 14 9.85 -5.88 1.16
C PHE A 14 8.52 -6.40 0.61
N ILE A 15 8.56 -7.20 -0.46
CA ILE A 15 7.38 -7.85 -1.04
C ILE A 15 6.77 -8.83 -0.03
N GLY A 16 7.61 -9.64 0.64
CA GLY A 16 7.17 -10.60 1.65
C GLY A 16 6.45 -9.94 2.84
N LEU A 17 6.97 -8.82 3.34
CA LEU A 17 6.33 -8.03 4.39
C LEU A 17 4.94 -7.54 3.94
N THR A 18 4.85 -6.99 2.73
CA THR A 18 3.58 -6.48 2.18
C THR A 18 2.54 -7.60 2.00
N MET A 19 2.98 -8.76 1.50
CA MET A 19 2.13 -9.94 1.34
C MET A 19 1.60 -10.47 2.68
N ALA A 20 2.43 -10.50 3.72
CA ALA A 20 2.00 -10.92 5.05
C ALA A 20 0.90 -10.02 5.65
N LEU A 21 0.92 -8.72 5.35
CA LEU A 21 -0.13 -7.79 5.77
C LEU A 21 -1.40 -7.89 4.91
N CYS A 22 -1.27 -8.08 3.60
CA CYS A 22 -2.40 -8.02 2.67
C CYS A 22 -3.14 -9.36 2.53
N ALA A 23 -2.42 -10.48 2.66
CA ALA A 23 -3.00 -11.81 2.53
C ALA A 23 -3.98 -12.10 3.68
N THR A 24 -5.27 -12.16 3.36
CA THR A 24 -6.33 -12.47 4.32
C THR A 24 -7.09 -13.72 3.89
N VAL A 25 -6.99 -14.80 4.69
CA VAL A 25 -7.67 -16.07 4.41
C VAL A 25 -9.20 -15.91 4.45
N ARG A 26 -9.71 -14.95 5.22
CA ARG A 26 -11.15 -14.68 5.39
C ARG A 26 -11.85 -14.22 4.11
N SER A 27 -11.15 -13.57 3.18
CA SER A 27 -11.76 -13.06 1.94
C SER A 27 -11.84 -14.13 0.84
N ILE A 28 -11.10 -15.24 0.97
CA ILE A 28 -11.05 -16.31 -0.03
C ILE A 28 -12.42 -16.96 -0.31
N PRO A 29 -13.26 -17.29 0.69
CA PRO A 29 -14.57 -17.90 0.43
C PRO A 29 -15.53 -16.96 -0.32
N THR A 30 -15.50 -15.66 0.01
CA THR A 30 -16.32 -14.66 -0.68
C THR A 30 -15.88 -14.44 -2.12
N LEU A 31 -14.56 -14.51 -2.38
CA LEU A 31 -14.00 -14.41 -3.72
C LEU A 31 -14.31 -15.67 -4.55
N ALA A 32 -14.32 -16.86 -3.92
CA ALA A 32 -14.65 -18.12 -4.57
C ALA A 32 -16.10 -18.18 -5.07
N ALA A 33 -17.05 -17.53 -4.37
CA ALA A 33 -18.45 -17.46 -4.78
C ALA A 33 -18.68 -16.68 -6.09
N VAL A 34 -17.75 -15.78 -6.45
CA VAL A 34 -17.81 -14.96 -7.68
C VAL A 34 -17.40 -15.78 -8.93
N GLY A 35 -16.75 -16.93 -8.72
CA GLY A 35 -16.34 -17.84 -9.79
C GLY A 35 -15.35 -17.21 -10.78
N TRP A 36 -15.40 -17.63 -12.04
CA TRP A 36 -14.45 -17.21 -13.09
C TRP A 36 -14.46 -15.71 -13.41
N THR A 37 -15.53 -14.98 -13.07
CA THR A 37 -15.58 -13.53 -13.28
C THR A 37 -14.62 -12.76 -12.37
N LEU A 38 -14.17 -13.37 -11.27
CA LEU A 38 -13.22 -12.79 -10.32
C LEU A 38 -11.94 -12.30 -11.00
N ILE A 39 -11.44 -13.03 -12.00
CA ILE A 39 -10.19 -12.70 -12.70
C ILE A 39 -10.34 -11.34 -13.40
N SER A 40 -11.45 -11.14 -14.11
CA SER A 40 -11.72 -9.87 -14.81
C SER A 40 -11.84 -8.69 -13.85
N TYR A 41 -12.57 -8.87 -12.74
CA TYR A 41 -12.69 -7.83 -11.70
C TYR A 41 -11.37 -7.55 -11.00
N THR A 42 -10.55 -8.57 -10.76
CA THR A 42 -9.24 -8.42 -10.11
C THR A 42 -8.28 -7.64 -11.02
N ILE A 43 -8.23 -7.96 -12.31
CA ILE A 43 -7.40 -7.21 -13.28
C ILE A 43 -7.84 -5.75 -13.33
N PHE A 44 -9.15 -5.50 -13.43
CA PHE A 44 -9.67 -4.14 -13.44
C PHE A 44 -9.34 -3.38 -12.14
N ALA A 45 -9.56 -4.00 -10.98
CA ALA A 45 -9.24 -3.41 -9.68
C ALA A 45 -7.74 -3.12 -9.54
N VAL A 46 -6.87 -4.00 -10.03
CA VAL A 46 -5.43 -3.77 -9.98
C VAL A 46 -5.03 -2.59 -10.87
N LEU A 47 -5.58 -2.47 -12.08
CA LEU A 47 -5.20 -1.40 -13.01
C LEU A 47 -5.74 -0.03 -12.61
N PHE A 48 -7.00 0.05 -12.19
CA PHE A 48 -7.67 1.33 -11.94
C PHE A 48 -7.61 1.78 -10.48
N PHE A 49 -7.32 0.88 -9.55
CA PHE A 49 -7.33 1.18 -8.12
C PHE A 49 -5.99 0.87 -7.45
N ALA A 50 -5.59 -0.40 -7.37
CA ALA A 50 -4.41 -0.78 -6.58
C ALA A 50 -3.10 -0.23 -7.16
N GLY A 51 -2.92 -0.29 -8.48
CA GLY A 51 -1.76 0.22 -9.20
C GLY A 51 -1.52 1.71 -8.99
N PRO A 52 -2.46 2.60 -9.34
CA PRO A 52 -2.26 4.03 -9.17
C PRO A 52 -2.08 4.41 -7.70
N ILE A 53 -2.81 3.78 -6.76
CA ILE A 53 -2.67 4.05 -5.33
C ILE A 53 -1.28 3.64 -4.82
N ALA A 54 -0.76 2.48 -5.24
CA ALA A 54 0.57 2.01 -4.84
C ALA A 54 1.68 2.96 -5.34
N LEU A 55 1.56 3.48 -6.56
CA LEU A 55 2.50 4.45 -7.11
C LEU A 55 2.44 5.79 -6.36
N ILE A 56 1.24 6.33 -6.13
CA ILE A 56 1.07 7.59 -5.39
C ILE A 56 1.60 7.47 -3.95
N SER A 57 1.28 6.36 -3.27
CA SER A 57 1.78 6.05 -1.93
C SER A 57 3.31 5.92 -1.89
N GLY A 58 3.90 5.30 -2.91
CA GLY A 58 5.35 5.20 -3.08
C GLY A 58 6.02 6.56 -3.21
N GLU A 59 5.53 7.41 -4.11
CA GLU A 59 6.07 8.76 -4.34
C GLU A 59 5.90 9.67 -3.10
N LEU A 60 4.76 9.61 -2.42
CA LEU A 60 4.54 10.41 -1.21
C LEU A 60 5.40 9.95 -0.04
N SER A 61 5.63 8.63 0.09
CA SER A 61 6.49 8.06 1.13
C SER A 61 7.97 8.46 0.94
N THR A 62 8.44 8.62 -0.29
CA THR A 62 9.81 9.10 -0.56
C THR A 62 9.93 10.62 -0.42
N MET A 63 8.90 11.39 -0.77
CA MET A 63 8.90 12.85 -0.60
C MET A 63 8.78 13.30 0.87
N LEU A 64 8.04 12.56 1.70
CA LEU A 64 7.82 12.87 3.12
C LEU A 64 8.23 11.67 4.00
N PRO A 65 9.53 11.52 4.32
CA PRO A 65 10.05 10.38 5.08
C PRO A 65 9.75 10.44 6.59
N GLN A 66 8.85 11.34 7.02
CA GLN A 66 8.45 11.48 8.42
C GLN A 66 7.44 10.39 8.80
N GLU A 67 7.49 9.95 10.05
CA GLU A 67 6.58 8.91 10.56
C GLU A 67 5.14 9.45 10.62
N GLY A 68 4.21 8.79 9.92
CA GLY A 68 2.80 9.16 9.92
C GLY A 68 1.99 8.74 8.70
N GLY A 69 2.66 8.23 7.64
CA GLY A 69 2.00 7.60 6.49
C GLY A 69 0.93 8.48 5.85
N PRO A 70 -0.27 7.94 5.51
CA PRO A 70 -1.35 8.71 4.89
C PRO A 70 -1.79 9.92 5.70
N GLN A 71 -1.80 9.83 7.02
CA GLN A 71 -2.23 10.90 7.92
C GLN A 71 -1.31 12.12 7.81
N LEU A 72 0.00 11.88 7.71
CA LEU A 72 0.99 12.93 7.49
C LEU A 72 0.87 13.54 6.10
N TRP A 73 0.64 12.75 5.06
CA TRP A 73 0.48 13.27 3.69
C TRP A 73 -0.71 14.22 3.58
N VAL A 74 -1.84 13.84 4.19
CA VAL A 74 -3.04 14.67 4.21
C VAL A 74 -2.82 15.91 5.08
N LYS A 75 -2.15 15.79 6.24
CA LYS A 75 -1.79 16.95 7.08
C LYS A 75 -0.92 17.96 6.34
N THR A 76 0.06 17.48 5.58
CA THR A 76 0.99 18.32 4.80
C THR A 76 0.29 18.98 3.62
N ALA A 77 -0.61 18.28 2.93
CA ALA A 77 -1.29 18.81 1.73
C ALA A 77 -2.51 19.68 2.04
N LEU A 78 -3.33 19.32 3.03
CA LEU A 78 -4.65 19.92 3.32
C LEU A 78 -4.72 20.63 4.68
N GLY A 79 -3.66 20.57 5.49
CA GLY A 79 -3.54 21.25 6.78
C GLY A 79 -4.07 20.44 7.97
N SER A 80 -3.80 20.94 9.18
CA SER A 80 -4.01 20.21 10.45
C SER A 80 -5.48 19.90 10.83
N LYS A 81 -6.47 20.36 10.04
CA LYS A 81 -7.89 20.02 10.26
C LYS A 81 -8.33 18.75 9.50
N TRP A 82 -7.55 18.32 8.52
CA TRP A 82 -7.88 17.20 7.63
C TRP A 82 -6.88 16.05 7.70
N GLY A 83 -5.72 16.29 8.30
CA GLY A 83 -4.66 15.30 8.54
C GLY A 83 -4.88 14.54 9.82
#